data_AF-A0A532AU72-F1
#
_entry.id   AF-A0A532AU72-F1
#
_cell.length_a   1.000
_cell.length_b   1.000
_cell.length_c   1.000
_cell.angle_alpha   90.00
_cell.angle_beta   90.00
_cell.angle_gamma   90.00
#
_symmetry.space_group_name_H-M   'P 1'
#
loop_
_entity.id
_entity.type
_entity.pdbx_description
1 polymer ?
#
loop_
_entity_poly.entity_id
_entity_poly.type
_entity_poly.pdbx_seq_one_letter_code
_entity_poly.pdbx_strand_id
1 'polypeptide(L)'
;MSRGQFVLLIVVTFVGSIVGGAVSGWWMAPNSAKAQKVNGVNAEEFLLLDQTGKARAGLGLDKNGEVGLVLMSRDGNRTLALSPDDRFAVKLSDQSGRVIWSAP
;
A
#
# COMPACT_ATOMS: atom_id res chain seq x y z
N MET A 1 31.93 56.65 -11.84
CA MET A 1 31.85 55.53 -10.87
C MET A 1 33.18 55.46 -10.13
N SER A 2 33.20 55.69 -8.82
CA SER A 2 34.43 55.59 -8.03
C SER A 2 34.72 54.13 -7.65
N ARG A 3 35.98 53.79 -7.38
CA ARG A 3 36.39 52.43 -6.96
C ARG A 3 35.59 51.93 -5.75
N GLY A 4 35.24 52.83 -4.81
CA GLY A 4 34.40 52.50 -3.65
C GLY A 4 32.96 52.14 -4.02
N GLN A 5 32.35 52.83 -4.99
CA GLN A 5 30.99 52.51 -5.47
C GLN A 5 30.95 51.14 -6.17
N PHE A 6 32.00 50.79 -6.90
CA PHE A 6 32.09 49.49 -7.57
C PHE A 6 32.26 48.33 -6.58
N VAL A 7 33.13 48.49 -5.57
CA VAL A 7 33.31 47.49 -4.50
C VAL A 7 32.01 47.32 -3.69
N LEU A 8 31.31 48.42 -3.39
CA LEU A 8 30.04 48.38 -2.69
C LEU A 8 28.97 47.62 -3.48
N LEU A 9 28.90 47.80 -4.80
CA LEU A 9 27.99 47.04 -5.65
C LEU A 9 28.28 45.54 -5.66
N ILE A 10 29.56 45.14 -5.69
CA ILE A 10 29.95 43.71 -5.63
C ILE A 10 29.53 43.09 -4.30
N VAL A 11 29.73 43.80 -3.19
CA VAL A 11 29.34 43.28 -1.86
C VAL A 11 27.82 43.12 -1.77
N VAL A 12 27.06 44.10 -2.24
CA VAL A 12 25.59 44.06 -2.18
C VAL A 12 25.03 42.92 -3.04
N THR A 13 25.55 42.72 -4.26
CA THR A 13 25.09 41.62 -5.12
C THR A 13 25.46 40.26 -4.54
N PHE A 14 26.67 40.12 -3.99
CA PHE A 14 27.13 38.87 -3.38
C PHE A 14 26.28 38.48 -2.16
N VAL A 15 26.02 39.43 -1.25
CA VAL A 15 25.17 39.19 -0.08
C VAL A 15 23.73 38.90 -0.49
N GLY A 16 23.20 39.63 -1.47
CA GLY A 16 21.86 39.40 -2.00
C GLY A 16 21.67 37.99 -2.58
N SER A 17 22.68 37.44 -3.27
CA SER A 17 22.63 36.08 -3.82
C SER A 17 22.60 35.00 -2.73
N ILE A 18 23.36 35.18 -1.64
CA ILE A 18 23.39 34.21 -0.53
C ILE A 18 22.04 34.20 0.19
N VAL A 19 21.51 35.38 0.50
CA VAL A 19 20.21 35.51 1.20
C VAL A 19 19.07 35.00 0.32
N GLY A 20 19.07 35.33 -0.98
CA GLY A 20 18.07 34.83 -1.93
C GLY A 20 18.09 33.31 -2.08
N GLY A 21 19.29 32.70 -2.12
CA GLY A 21 19.44 31.25 -2.19
C GLY A 21 18.99 30.51 -0.92
N ALA A 22 19.19 31.10 0.27
CA ALA A 22 18.72 30.52 1.52
C ALA A 22 17.19 30.57 1.66
N VAL A 23 16.58 31.69 1.26
CA VAL A 23 15.11 31.89 1.37
C VAL A 23 14.35 30.99 0.40
N SER A 24 14.86 30.73 -0.81
CA SER A 24 14.21 29.81 -1.76
C SER A 24 14.10 28.39 -1.21
N GLY A 25 15.12 27.92 -0.50
CA GLY A 25 15.14 26.61 0.14
C GLY A 25 14.11 26.47 1.25
N TRP A 26 13.81 27.53 2.00
CA TRP A 26 12.81 27.47 3.08
C TRP A 26 11.37 27.65 2.61
N TRP A 27 11.13 28.45 1.56
CA TRP A 27 9.78 28.67 1.04
C TRP A 27 9.33 27.52 0.13
N MET A 28 10.26 26.91 -0.60
CA MET A 28 9.96 25.81 -1.53
C MET A 28 10.39 24.44 -1.00
N ALA A 29 10.89 24.32 0.23
CA ALA A 29 11.01 23.02 0.87
C ALA A 29 9.60 22.40 0.81
N PRO A 30 9.41 21.31 0.02
CA PRO A 30 8.15 20.61 0.06
C PRO A 30 7.97 20.23 1.51
N ASN A 31 6.82 20.58 2.11
CA ASN A 31 6.37 19.91 3.31
C ASN A 31 6.46 18.43 2.98
N SER A 32 7.54 17.80 3.42
CA SER A 32 7.83 16.41 3.10
C SER A 32 6.65 15.68 3.67
N ALA A 33 5.75 15.23 2.78
CA ALA A 33 4.58 14.49 3.18
C ALA A 33 5.12 13.41 4.09
N LYS A 34 4.79 13.48 5.38
CA LYS A 34 5.22 12.47 6.33
C LYS A 34 4.56 11.20 5.82
N ALA A 35 5.32 10.40 5.08
CA ALA A 35 4.88 9.10 4.61
C ALA A 35 4.62 8.32 5.90
N GLN A 36 3.36 8.34 6.30
CA GLN A 36 2.89 7.59 7.44
C GLN A 36 3.28 6.16 7.10
N LYS A 37 4.20 5.60 7.89
CA LYS A 37 4.59 4.20 7.78
C LYS A 37 3.34 3.39 8.08
N VAL A 38 2.53 3.15 7.05
CA VAL A 38 1.36 2.30 7.16
C VAL A 38 1.94 0.91 7.42
N ASN A 39 1.72 0.40 8.63
CA ASN A 39 2.01 -0.99 8.93
C ASN A 39 0.94 -1.84 8.22
N GLY A 40 1.07 -1.96 6.90
CA GLY A 40 0.10 -2.63 6.05
C GLY A 40 0.65 -2.80 4.65
N VAL A 41 0.43 -3.97 4.08
CA VAL A 41 0.60 -4.20 2.65
C VAL A 41 -0.76 -3.95 2.02
N ASN A 42 -0.80 -3.23 0.89
CA ASN A 42 -2.00 -3.11 0.07
C ASN A 42 -1.85 -4.05 -1.10
N ALA A 43 -2.79 -4.97 -1.26
CA ALA A 43 -2.85 -5.91 -2.37
C ALA A 43 -4.33 -6.22 -2.65
N GLU A 44 -4.63 -6.58 -3.90
CA GLU A 44 -5.94 -7.14 -4.26
C GLU A 44 -6.12 -8.55 -3.68
N GLU A 45 -5.01 -9.26 -3.41
CA GLU A 45 -5.02 -10.61 -2.87
C GLU A 45 -3.77 -10.91 -2.03
N PHE A 46 -3.98 -11.62 -0.91
CA PHE A 46 -2.95 -12.22 -0.07
C PHE A 46 -3.07 -13.73 -0.10
N LEU A 47 -2.03 -14.40 -0.60
CA LEU A 47 -1.97 -15.86 -0.66
C LEU A 47 -1.03 -16.42 0.40
N LEU A 48 -1.50 -17.41 1.16
CA LEU A 48 -0.65 -18.27 1.96
C LEU A 48 -0.20 -19.46 1.10
N LEU A 49 1.08 -19.52 0.77
CA LEU A 49 1.64 -20.62 -0.03
C LEU A 49 2.27 -21.69 0.87
N ASP A 50 2.22 -22.95 0.43
CA ASP A 50 3.00 -24.03 1.04
C ASP A 50 4.44 -24.09 0.48
N GLN A 51 5.22 -25.07 0.96
CA GLN A 51 6.62 -25.27 0.58
C GLN A 51 6.82 -25.54 -0.92
N THR A 52 5.77 -25.98 -1.62
CA THR A 52 5.79 -26.23 -3.07
C THR A 52 5.30 -25.04 -3.89
N GLY A 53 4.92 -23.94 -3.23
CA GLY A 53 4.34 -22.76 -3.87
C GLY A 53 2.83 -22.87 -4.14
N LYS A 54 2.13 -23.88 -3.60
CA LYS A 54 0.68 -24.03 -3.78
C LYS A 54 -0.07 -23.16 -2.77
N ALA A 55 -1.07 -22.41 -3.23
CA ALA A 55 -1.93 -21.62 -2.35
C ALA A 55 -2.79 -22.50 -1.45
N ARG A 56 -2.81 -22.17 -0.15
CA ARG A 56 -3.50 -22.89 0.93
C ARG A 56 -4.48 -22.02 1.70
N ALA A 57 -4.34 -20.71 1.59
CA ALA A 57 -5.37 -19.75 1.95
C ALA A 57 -5.25 -18.52 1.07
N GLY A 58 -6.34 -17.78 0.93
CA GLY A 58 -6.41 -16.52 0.19
C GLY A 58 -7.31 -15.53 0.89
N LEU A 59 -6.87 -14.28 1.02
CA LEU A 59 -7.72 -13.13 1.37
C LEU A 59 -7.69 -12.17 0.20
N GLY A 60 -8.82 -11.89 -0.43
CA GLY A 60 -8.84 -11.01 -1.59
C GLY A 60 -10.24 -10.72 -2.09
N LEU A 61 -10.28 -10.06 -3.25
CA LEU A 61 -11.51 -9.78 -3.97
C LEU A 61 -11.73 -10.84 -5.05
N ASP A 62 -12.97 -11.28 -5.21
CA ASP A 62 -13.36 -12.16 -6.32
C ASP A 62 -13.57 -11.36 -7.62
N LYS A 63 -14.06 -12.04 -8.67
CA LYS A 63 -14.30 -11.42 -9.99
C LYS A 63 -15.38 -10.34 -9.98
N ASN A 64 -16.24 -10.35 -8.98
CA ASN A 64 -17.32 -9.39 -8.79
C ASN A 64 -16.91 -8.25 -7.83
N GLY A 65 -15.70 -8.32 -7.25
CA GLY A 65 -15.22 -7.38 -6.24
C GLY A 65 -15.69 -7.72 -4.82
N GLU A 66 -16.24 -8.91 -4.60
CA GLU A 66 -16.71 -9.36 -3.29
C GLU A 66 -15.52 -9.87 -2.46
N VAL A 67 -15.51 -9.56 -1.17
CA VAL A 67 -14.39 -9.93 -0.30
C VAL A 67 -14.52 -11.37 0.19
N GLY A 68 -13.43 -12.13 0.11
CA GLY A 68 -13.42 -13.53 0.53
C GLY A 68 -12.16 -13.91 1.30
N LEU A 69 -12.34 -14.74 2.32
CA LEU A 69 -11.27 -15.52 2.96
C LEU A 69 -11.50 -17.00 2.67
N VAL A 70 -10.52 -17.63 2.03
CA VAL A 70 -10.57 -19.05 1.65
C VAL A 70 -9.45 -19.79 2.36
N LEU A 71 -9.74 -20.95 2.93
CA LEU A 71 -8.77 -21.89 3.49
C LEU A 71 -8.96 -23.27 2.85
N MET A 72 -7.87 -23.87 2.39
CA MET A 72 -7.89 -25.19 1.77
C MET A 72 -7.12 -26.21 2.61
N SER A 73 -7.73 -27.38 2.83
CA SER A 73 -7.14 -28.48 3.59
C SER A 73 -5.84 -29.00 2.95
N ARG A 74 -5.04 -29.75 3.71
CA ARG A 74 -3.71 -30.22 3.27
C ARG A 74 -3.73 -31.07 2.02
N ASP A 75 -4.73 -31.92 1.94
CA ASP A 75 -5.03 -32.78 0.80
C ASP A 75 -5.75 -32.05 -0.34
N GLY A 76 -6.25 -30.82 -0.13
CA GLY A 76 -7.07 -30.09 -1.09
C GLY A 76 -8.52 -30.57 -1.17
N ASN A 77 -8.93 -31.48 -0.30
CA ASN A 77 -10.26 -32.10 -0.37
C ASN A 77 -11.38 -31.25 0.23
N ARG A 78 -11.03 -30.22 1.00
CA ARG A 78 -11.99 -29.35 1.68
C ARG A 78 -11.58 -27.90 1.58
N THR A 79 -12.58 -27.06 1.39
CA THR A 79 -12.43 -25.61 1.33
C THR A 79 -13.39 -24.96 2.32
N LEU A 80 -12.84 -24.19 3.24
CA LEU A 80 -13.61 -23.31 4.12
C LEU A 80 -13.55 -21.90 3.52
N ALA A 81 -14.71 -21.33 3.20
CA ALA A 81 -14.84 -19.97 2.67
C ALA A 81 -15.62 -19.10 3.64
N LEU A 82 -15.18 -17.86 3.80
CA LEU A 82 -15.88 -16.80 4.49
C LEU A 82 -16.05 -15.63 3.53
N SER A 83 -17.28 -15.21 3.27
CA SER A 83 -17.59 -14.05 2.43
C SER A 83 -18.86 -13.37 2.93
N PRO A 84 -18.81 -12.09 3.36
CA PRO A 84 -20.00 -11.38 3.84
C PRO A 84 -21.01 -11.07 2.73
N ASP A 85 -20.58 -11.12 1.47
CA ASP A 85 -21.39 -10.78 0.30
C ASP A 85 -22.13 -12.02 -0.26
N ASP A 86 -21.73 -13.22 0.17
CA ASP A 86 -22.30 -14.48 -0.27
C ASP A 86 -23.53 -14.88 0.58
N ARG A 87 -24.44 -15.68 0.00
CA ARG A 87 -25.68 -16.15 0.65
C ARG A 87 -25.43 -16.87 1.98
N PHE A 88 -24.31 -17.58 2.07
CA PHE A 88 -23.86 -18.14 3.35
C PHE A 88 -22.52 -17.49 3.68
N ALA A 89 -22.46 -16.76 4.77
CA ALA A 89 -21.24 -16.05 5.16
C ALA A 89 -20.10 -17.01 5.46
N VAL A 90 -20.40 -18.26 5.86
CA VAL A 90 -19.41 -19.31 6.05
C VAL A 90 -19.85 -20.58 5.33
N LYS A 91 -18.95 -21.19 4.56
CA LYS A 91 -19.21 -22.44 3.83
C LYS A 91 -18.04 -23.39 3.94
N LEU A 92 -18.34 -24.66 4.20
CA LEU A 92 -17.41 -25.76 4.01
C LEU A 92 -17.85 -26.55 2.79
N SER A 93 -16.97 -26.67 1.81
CA SER A 93 -17.20 -27.43 0.58
C SER A 93 -16.21 -28.58 0.44
N ASP A 94 -16.63 -29.65 -0.23
CA ASP A 94 -15.72 -30.71 -0.67
C ASP A 94 -14.98 -30.33 -1.97
N GLN A 95 -14.10 -31.22 -2.45
CA GLN A 95 -13.31 -31.03 -3.68
C GLN A 95 -14.15 -30.84 -4.95
N SER A 96 -15.42 -31.26 -4.97
CA SER A 96 -16.33 -31.05 -6.10
C SER A 96 -17.00 -29.68 -6.07
N GLY A 97 -16.75 -28.88 -5.02
CA GLY A 97 -17.42 -27.61 -4.77
C GLY A 97 -18.77 -27.76 -4.09
N ARG A 98 -19.19 -28.99 -3.75
CA ARG A 98 -20.45 -29.22 -3.04
C ARG A 98 -20.33 -28.72 -1.61
N VAL A 99 -21.24 -27.82 -1.22
CA VAL A 99 -21.35 -27.33 0.15
C VAL A 99 -21.81 -28.47 1.05
N ILE A 100 -20.97 -28.86 2.01
CA ILE A 100 -21.25 -29.91 3.01
C ILE A 100 -21.68 -29.32 4.36
N TRP A 101 -21.39 -28.05 4.61
CA TRP A 101 -21.89 -27.30 5.75
C TRP A 101 -21.87 -25.80 5.43
N SER A 102 -22.80 -25.04 6.00
CA SER A 102 -22.86 -23.59 5.85
C SER A 102 -23.51 -22.91 7.05
N ALA A 103 -23.14 -21.65 7.28
CA ALA A 103 -23.75 -20.77 8.26
C ALA A 103 -24.01 -19.37 7.65
N PRO A 104 -25.06 -18.68 8.12
CA PRO A 104 -25.33 -17.29 7.75
C PRO A 104 -24.27 -16.33 8.29
#